data_AF-A0A2T5NI09-F1
#
_entry.id   AF-A0A2T5NI09-F1
#
_cell.length_a   1.000
_cell.length_b   1.000
_cell.length_c   1.000
_cell.angle_alpha   90.00
_cell.angle_beta   90.00
_cell.angle_gamma   90.00
#
_symmetry.space_group_name_H-M   'P 1'
#
loop_
_entity.id
_entity.type
_entity.pdbx_description
1 polymer ?
#
loop_
_entity_poly.entity_id
_entity_poly.type
_entity_poly.pdbx_seq_one_letter_code
_entity_poly.pdbx_strand_id
1 'polypeptide(L)' 'MAKKQKQDELDEETRALLEWCAEVETHLVAAGATVAEAQEHIEEQAEWYTDQYYDGLSPEEAARAALK' A
#
# COMPACT_ATOMS: atom_id res chain seq x y z
N MET A 1 -14.87 16.62 13.79
CA MET A 1 -13.61 16.72 14.56
C MET A 1 -13.53 15.55 15.53
N ALA A 2 -13.06 14.38 15.10
CA ALA A 2 -12.80 13.24 15.99
C ALA A 2 -11.28 13.02 16.06
N LYS A 3 -10.62 13.88 16.83
CA LYS A 3 -9.19 13.74 17.13
C LYS A 3 -9.06 12.84 18.36
N LYS A 4 -8.19 11.82 18.22
CA LYS A 4 -7.29 11.32 19.28
C LYS A 4 -7.75 10.13 20.15
N GLN A 5 -7.88 8.94 19.53
CA GLN A 5 -7.76 7.63 20.22
C GLN A 5 -7.10 6.51 19.36
N LYS A 6 -6.55 6.81 18.17
CA LYS A 6 -6.20 5.78 17.15
C LYS A 6 -4.70 5.54 17.00
N GLN A 7 -4.02 5.05 18.04
CA GLN A 7 -2.66 4.49 17.86
C GLN A 7 -2.52 3.06 18.40
N ASP A 8 -3.42 2.61 19.28
CA ASP A 8 -3.34 1.28 19.91
C ASP A 8 -4.27 0.23 19.26
N GLU A 9 -5.19 0.63 18.39
CA GLU A 9 -6.18 -0.24 17.73
C GLU A 9 -6.26 0.07 16.23
N LEU A 10 -5.14 0.00 15.52
CA LEU A 10 -5.25 -0.41 14.12
C LEU A 10 -5.48 -1.91 14.18
N ASP A 11 -6.68 -2.34 13.81
CA ASP A 11 -7.02 -3.76 13.63
C ASP A 11 -5.88 -4.44 12.88
N GLU A 12 -5.53 -5.68 13.25
CA GLU A 12 -4.37 -6.41 12.69
C GLU A 12 -4.37 -6.40 11.16
N GLU A 13 -5.56 -6.43 10.57
CA GLU A 13 -5.79 -6.32 9.13
C GLU A 13 -5.38 -4.97 8.54
N THR A 14 -5.67 -3.85 9.22
CA THR A 14 -5.24 -2.53 8.75
C THR A 14 -3.72 -2.39 8.84
N ARG A 15 -3.08 -2.96 9.87
CA ARG A 15 -1.61 -2.99 9.96
C ARG A 15 -1.01 -3.84 8.85
N ALA A 16 -1.56 -5.03 8.60
CA ALA A 16 -1.12 -5.90 7.53
C ALA A 16 -1.26 -5.24 6.15
N LEU A 17 -2.35 -4.53 5.87
CA LEU A 17 -2.51 -3.76 4.63
C LEU A 17 -1.46 -2.64 4.51
N LEU A 18 -1.19 -1.90 5.59
CA LEU A 18 -0.18 -0.84 5.57
C LEU A 18 1.25 -1.38 5.37
N GLU A 19 1.59 -2.49 6.02
CA GLU A 19 2.88 -3.18 5.82
C GLU A 19 3.00 -3.70 4.38
N TRP A 20 1.93 -4.32 3.86
CA TRP A 20 1.86 -4.78 2.48
C TRP A 20 2.04 -3.63 1.47
N CYS A 21 1.41 -2.48 1.70
CA CYS A 21 1.61 -1.29 0.86
C CYS A 21 3.04 -0.75 0.92
N ALA A 22 3.72 -0.82 2.07
CA ALA A 22 5.13 -0.45 2.19
C ALA A 22 6.06 -1.40 1.40
N GLU A 23 5.71 -2.68 1.31
CA GLU A 23 6.41 -3.63 0.45
C GLU A 23 6.19 -3.32 -1.03
N VAL A 24 4.96 -2.97 -1.44
CA VAL A 24 4.66 -2.48 -2.80
C VAL A 24 5.53 -1.27 -3.14
N GLU A 25 5.60 -0.27 -2.25
CA GLU A 25 6.45 0.92 -2.42
C GLU A 25 7.91 0.52 -2.71
N THR A 26 8.45 -0.42 -1.93
CA THR A 26 9.81 -0.93 -2.12
C THR A 26 10.00 -1.53 -3.52
N HIS A 27 9.01 -2.26 -4.03
CA HIS A 27 9.04 -2.82 -5.40
C HIS A 27 8.93 -1.75 -6.49
N LEU A 28 8.06 -0.74 -6.31
CA LEU A 28 7.94 0.38 -7.24
C LEU A 28 9.24 1.19 -7.30
N VAL A 29 9.88 1.43 -6.15
CA VAL A 29 11.19 2.09 -6.08
C VAL A 29 12.28 1.25 -6.73
N ALA A 30 12.29 -0.07 -6.51
CA ALA A 30 13.21 -0.98 -7.19
C ALA A 30 13.00 -1.01 -8.72
N ALA A 31 11.79 -0.73 -9.20
CA ALA A 31 11.47 -0.58 -10.62
C ALA A 31 11.86 0.79 -11.20
N GLY A 32 12.30 1.75 -10.38
CA GLY A 32 12.84 3.04 -10.80
C GLY A 32 12.02 4.26 -10.39
N ALA A 33 10.89 4.09 -9.69
CA ALA A 33 10.17 5.22 -9.10
C ALA A 33 10.97 5.83 -7.93
N THR A 34 10.78 7.12 -7.68
CA THR A 34 11.17 7.70 -6.39
C THR A 34 10.18 7.29 -5.31
N VAL A 35 10.60 7.36 -4.04
CA VAL A 35 9.71 7.10 -2.90
C VAL A 35 8.47 8.00 -2.96
N ALA A 36 8.63 9.27 -3.35
CA ALA A 36 7.52 10.21 -3.46
C ALA A 36 6.52 9.80 -4.55
N GLU A 37 7.00 9.40 -5.74
CA GLU A 37 6.14 8.93 -6.83
C GLU A 37 5.42 7.62 -6.45
N ALA A 38 6.12 6.71 -5.76
CA ALA A 38 5.52 5.46 -5.29
C ALA A 38 4.41 5.72 -4.24
N GLN A 39 4.65 6.61 -3.27
CA GLN A 39 3.64 6.98 -2.27
C GLN A 39 2.45 7.69 -2.89
N GLU A 40 2.70 8.69 -3.75
CA GLU A 40 1.63 9.41 -4.48
C GLU A 40 0.77 8.42 -5.26
N HIS A 41 1.40 7.50 -5.99
CA HIS A 41 0.68 6.48 -6.75
C HIS A 41 -0.14 5.52 -5.87
N ILE A 42 0.43 5.07 -4.74
CA ILE A 42 -0.29 4.20 -3.79
C ILE A 42 -1.47 4.94 -3.17
N GLU A 43 -1.32 6.23 -2.85
CA GLU A 43 -2.40 7.07 -2.32
C GLU A 43 -3.49 7.32 -3.36
N GLU A 44 -3.13 7.63 -4.61
CA GLU A 44 -4.08 7.83 -5.72
C GLU A 44 -4.86 6.55 -6.04
N GLN A 45 -4.21 5.39 -5.92
CA GLN A 45 -4.78 4.07 -6.23
C GLN A 45 -5.13 3.28 -4.97
N ALA A 46 -5.38 3.95 -3.84
CA ALA A 46 -5.57 3.28 -2.54
C ALA A 46 -6.71 2.25 -2.55
N GLU A 47 -7.82 2.54 -3.25
CA GLU A 47 -8.94 1.60 -3.42
C GLU A 47 -8.50 0.36 -4.22
N TRP A 48 -7.74 0.55 -5.30
CA TRP A 48 -7.22 -0.55 -6.11
C TRP A 48 -6.24 -1.43 -5.32
N TYR A 49 -5.29 -0.84 -4.59
CA TYR A 49 -4.36 -1.60 -3.75
C TYR A 49 -5.06 -2.36 -2.62
N THR A 50 -6.12 -1.77 -2.07
CA THR A 50 -6.97 -2.43 -1.07
C THR A 50 -7.65 -3.67 -1.68
N ASP A 51 -8.21 -3.57 -2.88
CA ASP A 51 -8.78 -4.71 -3.60
C ASP A 51 -7.73 -5.79 -3.87
N GLN A 52 -6.53 -5.42 -4.35
CA GLN A 52 -5.45 -6.39 -4.61
C GLN A 52 -5.01 -7.14 -3.35
N TYR A 53 -4.97 -6.46 -2.21
CA TYR A 53 -4.66 -7.07 -0.91
C TYR A 53 -5.73 -8.09 -0.51
N TYR A 54 -7.02 -7.75 -0.64
CA TYR A 54 -8.11 -8.69 -0.31
C TYR A 54 -8.25 -9.83 -1.32
N ASP A 55 -7.87 -9.61 -2.58
CA ASP A 55 -7.75 -10.64 -3.61
C ASP A 55 -6.55 -11.58 -3.38
N GLY A 56 -5.69 -11.27 -2.40
CA GLY A 56 -4.59 -12.11 -1.96
C GLY A 56 -3.35 -12.04 -2.84
N LEU A 57 -3.17 -10.94 -3.58
CA LEU A 57 -1.94 -10.72 -4.36
C LEU A 57 -0.76 -10.45 -3.43
N SER A 58 0.42 -10.88 -3.88
CA SER A 58 1.67 -10.44 -3.25
C SER A 58 1.98 -8.97 -3.57
N PRO A 59 2.73 -8.26 -2.71
CA PRO A 59 3.15 -6.88 -2.97
C PRO A 59 3.91 -6.73 -4.30
N GLU A 60 4.74 -7.71 -4.66
CA GLU A 60 5.47 -7.71 -5.93
C GLU A 60 4.54 -7.81 -7.14
N GLU A 61 3.53 -8.69 -7.07
CA GLU A 61 2.55 -8.85 -8.16
C GLU A 61 1.71 -7.58 -8.34
N ALA A 62 1.27 -6.95 -7.24
CA ALA A 62 0.55 -5.68 -7.29
C ALA A 62 1.42 -4.56 -7.88
N ALA A 63 2.68 -4.43 -7.44
CA ALA A 63 3.60 -3.44 -8.00
C ALA A 63 3.83 -3.67 -9.51
N ARG A 64 4.01 -4.92 -9.95
CA ARG A 64 4.14 -5.25 -11.38
C ARG A 64 2.87 -4.97 -12.17
N ALA A 65 1.70 -5.17 -11.58
CA ALA A 65 0.41 -4.87 -12.20
C ALA A 65 0.18 -3.36 -12.33
N ALA A 66 0.66 -2.57 -11.37
CA ALA A 66 0.59 -1.10 -11.39
C ALA A 66 1.52 -0.45 -12.44
N LEU A 67 2.61 -1.12 -12.82
CA LEU A 67 3.57 -0.66 -13.83
C LEU A 67 3.19 -1.01 -15.28
N LYS A 68 2.09 -1.75 -15.50
CA LYS A 68 1.60 -2.11 -16.83
C LYS A 68 0.73 -1.02 -17.43
#